data_AF-A0A4S2CDH7-F1
#
_entry.id   AF-A0A4S2CDH7-F1
#
_cell.length_a   1.000
_cell.length_b   1.000
_cell.length_c   1.000
_cell.angle_alpha   90.00
_cell.angle_beta   90.00
_cell.angle_gamma   90.00
#
_symmetry.space_group_name_H-M   'P 1'
#
loop_
_entity.id
_entity.type
_entity.pdbx_description
1 polymer ?
#
loop_
_entity_poly.entity_id
_entity_poly.type
_entity_poly.pdbx_seq_one_letter_code
_entity_poly.pdbx_strand_id
1 'polypeptide(L)'
;MARLEVTHKERAFDYCIRELGNPYRSLIPEGVVVKVSDAFFCAKDVSYKSLQSVPENLTMIIPGDKPHCKHQEPFNCCAEWAVWGENGSVIQPRLIPDEVVPLLRFGYPKSKEKPLRINSKGVVLAQSIAATRRLSEESAMFFEEIFKPIENVEP
;
A
#
# COMPACT_ATOMS: atom_id res chain seq x y z
N MET A 1 -2.74 5.71 -14.50
CA MET A 1 -2.13 5.83 -13.14
C MET A 1 -3.21 5.59 -12.10
N ALA A 2 -2.84 5.12 -10.92
CA ALA A 2 -3.74 4.95 -9.78
C ALA A 2 -3.25 5.83 -8.63
N ARG A 3 -4.17 6.55 -7.98
CA ARG A 3 -3.93 7.20 -6.68
C ARG A 3 -4.89 6.57 -5.69
N LEU A 4 -4.32 6.10 -4.59
CA LEU A 4 -5.10 5.80 -3.40
C LEU A 4 -5.13 7.09 -2.58
N GLU A 5 -6.31 7.66 -2.42
CA GLU A 5 -6.50 8.72 -1.43
C GLU A 5 -6.43 8.07 -0.05
N VAL A 6 -5.39 8.37 0.73
CA VAL A 6 -5.24 7.82 2.07
C VAL A 6 -6.01 8.72 3.04
N THR A 7 -7.16 8.24 3.52
CA THR A 7 -7.95 8.93 4.54
C THR A 7 -7.73 8.34 5.94
N HIS A 8 -7.17 7.12 6.01
CA HIS A 8 -6.98 6.40 7.26
C HIS A 8 -5.56 5.86 7.40
N LYS A 9 -5.08 5.88 8.65
CA LYS A 9 -3.86 5.19 9.08
C LYS A 9 -4.17 4.44 10.37
N GLU A 10 -4.00 3.13 10.36
CA GLU A 10 -4.21 2.26 11.53
C GLU A 10 -3.13 1.18 11.61
N ARG A 11 -3.11 0.41 12.70
CA ARG A 11 -2.19 -0.73 12.81
C ARG A 11 -2.54 -1.74 11.74
N ALA A 12 -1.53 -2.27 11.05
CA ALA A 12 -1.76 -3.25 10.00
C ALA A 12 -2.46 -4.51 10.52
N PHE A 13 -2.22 -4.89 11.79
CA PHE A 13 -2.94 -5.97 12.45
C PHE A 13 -4.46 -5.74 12.47
N ASP A 14 -4.89 -4.57 12.95
CA ASP A 14 -6.30 -4.22 13.10
C ASP A 14 -6.98 -4.20 11.73
N TYR A 15 -6.33 -3.61 10.73
CA TYR A 15 -6.77 -3.64 9.34
C TYR A 15 -6.95 -5.07 8.83
N CYS A 16 -5.98 -5.96 9.03
CA CYS A 16 -6.07 -7.35 8.54
C CYS A 16 -7.21 -8.13 9.21
N ILE A 17 -7.44 -7.94 10.51
CA ILE A 17 -8.59 -8.53 11.20
C ILE A 17 -9.91 -7.98 10.65
N ARG A 18 -9.97 -6.67 10.42
CA ARG A 18 -11.19 -5.98 9.96
C ARG A 18 -11.53 -6.25 8.49
N GLU A 19 -10.55 -6.31 7.61
CA GLU A 19 -10.78 -6.42 6.16
C GLU A 19 -10.60 -7.85 5.66
N LEU A 20 -9.53 -8.53 6.07
CA LEU A 20 -9.18 -9.86 5.54
C LEU A 20 -9.72 -11.00 6.39
N GLY A 21 -10.09 -10.69 7.64
CA GLY A 21 -10.53 -11.71 8.59
C GLY A 21 -9.39 -12.60 9.08
N ASN A 22 -8.13 -12.30 8.78
CA ASN A 22 -6.96 -13.05 9.24
C ASN A 22 -5.70 -12.16 9.22
N PRO A 23 -4.88 -12.11 10.29
CA PRO A 23 -3.66 -11.31 10.30
C PRO A 23 -2.44 -12.11 9.83
N TYR A 24 -1.40 -11.39 9.39
CA TYR A 24 -0.08 -11.98 9.30
C TYR A 24 0.53 -12.16 10.70
N ARG A 25 1.19 -13.30 10.95
CA ARG A 25 1.79 -13.61 12.25
C ARG A 25 2.76 -12.53 12.75
N SER A 26 3.52 -11.94 11.83
CA SER A 26 4.46 -10.83 12.07
C SER A 26 3.80 -9.55 12.61
N LEU A 27 2.48 -9.40 12.44
CA LEU A 27 1.74 -8.22 12.87
C LEU A 27 1.08 -8.39 14.23
N ILE A 28 1.02 -9.61 14.78
CA ILE A 28 0.36 -9.87 16.06
C ILE A 28 1.07 -9.05 17.16
N PRO A 29 0.36 -8.12 17.81
CA PRO A 29 0.97 -7.29 18.85
C PRO A 29 1.22 -8.09 20.12
N GLU A 30 2.01 -7.51 21.02
CA GLU A 30 2.17 -8.07 22.37
C GLU A 30 0.83 -8.09 23.11
N GLY A 31 0.64 -9.09 23.96
CA GLY A 31 -0.60 -9.27 24.71
C GLY A 31 -1.76 -9.85 23.89
N VAL A 32 -1.59 -10.12 22.60
CA VAL A 32 -2.63 -10.70 21.74
C VAL A 32 -2.28 -12.13 21.30
N VAL A 33 -3.30 -12.97 21.25
CA VAL A 33 -3.24 -14.33 20.69
C VAL A 33 -4.38 -14.52 19.69
N VAL A 34 -4.08 -15.12 18.55
CA VAL A 34 -5.02 -15.36 17.46
C VAL A 34 -5.31 -16.85 17.38
N LYS A 35 -6.59 -17.22 17.43
CA LYS A 35 -7.03 -18.61 17.21
C LYS A 35 -6.99 -18.93 15.72
N VAL A 36 -6.06 -19.79 15.31
CA VAL A 36 -5.96 -20.24 13.90
C VAL A 36 -6.82 -21.49 13.68
N SER A 37 -6.87 -22.38 14.67
CA SER A 37 -7.77 -23.53 14.72
C SER A 37 -8.01 -23.94 16.19
N ASP A 38 -8.84 -24.95 16.44
CA ASP A 38 -9.06 -25.49 17.79
C ASP A 38 -7.78 -26.07 18.44
N ALA A 39 -6.78 -26.42 17.62
CA ALA A 39 -5.51 -27.00 18.06
C ALA A 39 -4.31 -26.07 17.81
N PHE A 40 -4.53 -24.83 17.37
CA PHE A 40 -3.43 -23.94 17.02
C PHE A 40 -3.75 -22.47 17.27
N PHE A 41 -2.92 -21.84 18.09
CA PHE A 41 -3.05 -20.44 18.47
C PHE A 41 -1.69 -19.75 18.28
N CYS A 42 -1.70 -18.53 17.76
CA CYS A 42 -0.48 -17.77 17.47
C CYS A 42 -0.46 -16.48 18.27
N ALA A 43 0.64 -16.21 18.97
CA ALA A 43 0.93 -14.90 19.55
C ALA A 43 2.21 -14.34 18.90
N LYS A 44 2.63 -13.16 19.33
CA LYS A 44 3.92 -12.59 18.93
C LYS A 44 5.04 -13.57 19.30
N ASP A 45 5.84 -13.97 18.31
CA ASP A 45 7.02 -14.85 18.42
C ASP A 45 6.77 -16.28 18.96
N VAL A 46 5.55 -16.63 19.36
CA VAL A 46 5.22 -17.95 19.95
C VAL A 46 3.93 -18.53 19.39
N SER A 47 3.79 -19.86 19.46
CA SER A 47 2.57 -20.57 19.10
C SER A 47 2.22 -21.60 20.18
N TYR A 48 0.94 -21.83 20.36
CA TYR A 48 0.36 -22.73 21.36
C TYR A 48 -0.43 -23.82 20.65
N LYS A 49 -0.39 -25.05 21.17
CA LYS A 49 -1.03 -26.23 20.56
C LYS A 49 -2.39 -26.57 21.15
N SER A 50 -2.85 -25.79 22.13
CA SER A 50 -4.15 -25.95 22.76
C SER A 50 -4.54 -24.69 23.52
N LEU A 51 -5.84 -24.50 23.74
CA LEU A 51 -6.36 -23.37 24.52
C LEU A 51 -5.80 -23.35 25.95
N GLN A 52 -5.61 -24.53 26.57
CA GLN A 52 -5.07 -24.63 27.94
C GLN A 52 -3.62 -24.17 28.06
N SER A 53 -2.87 -24.14 26.95
CA SER A 53 -1.49 -23.65 26.93
C SER A 53 -1.38 -22.15 26.67
N VAL A 54 -2.49 -21.48 26.36
CA VAL A 54 -2.55 -20.02 26.15
C VAL A 54 -2.61 -19.32 27.51
N PRO A 55 -1.68 -18.39 27.82
CA PRO A 55 -1.72 -17.62 29.05
C PRO A 55 -3.01 -16.79 29.17
N GLU A 56 -3.62 -16.79 30.35
CA GLU A 56 -4.90 -16.09 30.64
C GLU A 56 -4.81 -14.57 30.48
N ASN A 57 -3.60 -14.00 30.58
CA ASN A 57 -3.37 -12.57 30.44
C ASN A 57 -3.34 -12.08 28.98
N LEU A 58 -3.49 -12.98 28.00
CA LEU A 58 -3.54 -12.61 26.58
C LEU A 58 -4.98 -12.37 26.12
N THR A 59 -5.18 -11.32 25.33
CA THR A 59 -6.44 -11.07 24.63
C THR A 59 -6.54 -11.99 23.41
N MET A 60 -7.53 -12.88 23.42
CA MET A 60 -7.78 -13.80 22.31
C MET A 60 -8.64 -13.16 21.22
N ILE A 61 -8.16 -13.22 19.98
CA ILE A 61 -8.88 -12.86 18.76
C ILE A 61 -9.25 -14.13 18.01
N ILE A 62 -10.52 -14.24 17.65
CA ILE A 62 -11.03 -15.31 16.78
C ILE A 62 -11.26 -14.69 15.40
N PRO A 63 -10.44 -15.04 14.39
CA PRO A 63 -10.61 -14.54 13.04
C PRO A 63 -11.97 -14.98 12.47
N GLY A 64 -12.56 -14.14 11.63
CA GLY A 64 -13.83 -14.42 10.97
C GLY A 64 -13.62 -14.65 9.47
N ASP A 65 -14.50 -15.39 8.83
CA ASP A 65 -14.48 -15.53 7.37
C ASP A 65 -14.98 -14.21 6.73
N LYS A 66 -14.16 -13.61 5.86
CA LYS A 66 -14.48 -12.34 5.20
C LYS A 66 -14.25 -12.45 3.69
N PRO A 67 -15.25 -12.05 2.87
CA PRO A 67 -15.05 -11.92 1.44
C PRO A 67 -14.08 -10.76 1.19
N HIS A 68 -12.83 -11.07 0.87
CA HIS A 68 -11.82 -10.07 0.53
C HIS A 68 -11.37 -10.23 -0.93
N CYS A 69 -11.04 -9.10 -1.55
CA CYS A 69 -10.46 -9.00 -2.87
C CYS A 69 -8.93 -8.89 -2.78
N LYS A 70 -8.21 -9.44 -3.78
CA LYS A 70 -6.73 -9.38 -3.83
C LYS A 70 -6.13 -7.98 -3.69
N HIS A 71 -6.86 -6.93 -4.06
CA HIS A 71 -6.37 -5.55 -3.94
C HIS A 71 -6.42 -5.01 -2.49
N GLN A 72 -7.08 -5.70 -1.56
CA GLN A 72 -7.07 -5.41 -0.13
C GLN A 72 -5.88 -6.09 0.59
N GLU A 73 -5.23 -7.06 -0.03
CA GLU A 73 -4.07 -7.73 0.57
C GLU A 73 -2.88 -6.76 0.66
N PRO A 74 -2.29 -6.58 1.86
CA PRO A 74 -1.09 -5.79 2.04
C PRO A 74 0.04 -6.30 1.15
N PHE A 75 0.68 -5.39 0.42
CA PHE A 75 1.85 -5.72 -0.41
C PHE A 75 3.03 -6.25 0.44
N ASN A 76 3.08 -5.89 1.73
CA ASN A 76 4.08 -6.37 2.68
C ASN A 76 3.43 -6.92 3.96
N CYS A 77 3.82 -8.13 4.36
CA CYS A 77 3.35 -8.79 5.58
C CYS A 77 3.95 -8.22 6.88
N CYS A 78 4.90 -7.27 6.79
CA CYS A 78 5.64 -6.72 7.92
C CYS A 78 5.49 -5.20 8.09
N ALA A 79 4.53 -4.56 7.41
CA ALA A 79 4.24 -3.15 7.67
C ALA A 79 3.60 -2.99 9.05
N GLU A 80 4.13 -2.07 9.86
CA GLU A 80 3.49 -1.71 11.13
C GLU A 80 2.12 -1.02 10.92
N TRP A 81 2.02 -0.23 9.84
CA TRP A 81 0.88 0.62 9.53
C TRP A 81 0.21 0.18 8.24
N ALA A 82 -1.11 0.06 8.28
CA ALA A 82 -1.94 0.03 7.09
C ALA A 82 -2.41 1.47 6.79
N VAL A 83 -2.41 1.81 5.50
CA VAL A 83 -2.95 3.08 4.99
C VAL A 83 -3.99 2.76 3.92
N TRP A 84 -5.16 3.35 4.04
CA TRP A 84 -6.29 3.06 3.15
C TRP A 84 -7.23 4.27 3.03
N GLY A 85 -8.16 4.18 2.09
CA GLY A 85 -9.10 5.25 1.72
C GLY A 85 -10.52 4.73 1.56
N GLU A 86 -11.50 5.59 1.85
CA GLU A 86 -12.93 5.28 1.68
C GLU A 86 -13.40 5.44 0.23
N ASN A 87 -12.76 6.37 -0.51
CA ASN A 87 -13.18 6.76 -1.85
C ASN A 87 -12.68 5.80 -2.96
N GLY A 88 -12.15 4.65 -2.56
CA GLY A 88 -11.54 3.68 -3.48
C GLY A 88 -10.32 4.22 -4.20
N SER A 89 -9.95 3.57 -5.31
CA SER A 89 -8.87 4.03 -6.20
C SER A 89 -9.44 4.29 -7.58
N VAL A 90 -9.25 5.52 -8.09
CA VAL A 90 -9.62 5.85 -9.47
C VAL A 90 -8.48 5.45 -10.41
N ILE A 91 -8.60 4.25 -10.99
CA ILE A 91 -7.68 3.73 -11.99
C ILE A 91 -8.17 4.17 -13.37
N GLN A 92 -7.52 5.19 -13.93
CA GLN A 92 -7.79 5.63 -15.30
C GLN A 92 -6.51 6.05 -16.02
N PRO A 93 -6.50 6.01 -17.36
CA PRO A 93 -5.48 6.68 -18.15
C PRO A 93 -5.42 8.16 -17.77
N ARG A 94 -4.20 8.66 -17.56
CA ARG A 94 -3.91 10.07 -17.34
C ARG A 94 -2.76 10.39 -18.27
N LEU A 95 -3.09 11.04 -19.38
CA LEU A 95 -2.12 11.33 -20.42
C LEU A 95 -1.17 12.41 -19.92
N ILE A 96 0.12 12.19 -20.13
CA ILE A 96 1.16 13.19 -19.89
C ILE A 96 1.49 13.79 -21.25
N PRO A 97 1.40 15.12 -21.44
CA PRO A 97 1.75 15.75 -22.71
C PRO A 97 3.20 15.47 -23.09
N ASP A 98 3.46 15.27 -24.39
CA ASP A 98 4.78 14.90 -24.91
C ASP A 98 5.85 15.96 -24.58
N GLU A 99 5.46 17.23 -24.51
CA GLU A 99 6.31 18.36 -24.12
C GLU A 99 6.73 18.34 -22.64
N VAL A 100 5.94 17.68 -21.78
CA VAL A 100 6.23 17.57 -20.34
C VAL A 100 7.17 16.41 -20.05
N VAL A 101 7.10 15.32 -20.83
CA VAL A 101 7.90 14.11 -20.60
C VAL A 101 9.42 14.40 -20.45
N PRO A 102 10.06 15.26 -21.28
CA PRO A 102 11.47 15.62 -21.12
C PRO A 102 11.79 16.46 -19.88
N LEU A 103 10.79 17.10 -19.27
CA LEU A 103 10.93 17.97 -18.10
C LEU A 103 10.90 17.17 -16.79
N LEU A 104 10.34 15.95 -16.79
CA LEU A 104 10.26 15.11 -15.60
C LEU A 104 11.65 14.73 -15.07
N ARG A 105 11.80 14.76 -13.74
CA ARG A 105 13.04 14.48 -13.02
C ARG A 105 12.77 13.56 -11.82
N PHE A 106 13.68 12.62 -11.61
CA PHE A 106 13.55 11.56 -10.61
C PHE A 106 14.87 11.32 -9.87
N GLY A 107 14.80 11.12 -8.56
CA GLY A 107 15.94 10.85 -7.69
C GLY A 107 15.90 11.71 -6.43
N TYR A 108 16.79 11.40 -5.48
CA TYR A 108 17.07 12.22 -4.32
C TYR A 108 18.53 12.01 -3.89
N PRO A 109 19.25 13.03 -3.39
CA PRO A 109 18.86 14.45 -3.27
C PRO A 109 18.78 15.18 -4.63
N LYS A 110 18.41 16.47 -4.64
CA LYS A 110 18.24 17.29 -5.87
C LYS A 110 19.42 17.19 -6.84
N SER A 111 20.65 17.12 -6.31
CA SER A 111 21.87 16.95 -7.11
C SER A 111 22.00 15.61 -7.83
N LYS A 112 21.19 14.61 -7.48
CA LYS A 112 21.15 13.26 -8.09
C LYS A 112 19.91 13.03 -8.94
N GLU A 113 19.04 14.03 -9.10
CA GLU A 113 17.88 13.93 -9.96
C GLU A 113 18.29 13.72 -11.42
N LYS A 114 17.59 12.82 -12.11
CA LYS A 114 17.87 12.46 -13.49
C LYS A 114 16.61 12.55 -14.35
N PRO A 115 16.73 12.99 -15.60
CA PRO A 115 15.64 12.92 -16.57
C PRO A 115 15.27 11.48 -16.92
N LEU A 116 14.08 11.32 -17.52
CA LEU A 116 13.78 10.15 -18.34
C LEU A 116 14.75 10.11 -19.54
N ARG A 117 15.19 8.92 -19.91
CA ARG A 117 15.98 8.72 -21.13
C ARG A 117 15.01 8.49 -22.27
N ILE A 118 15.15 9.26 -23.33
CA ILE A 118 14.27 9.26 -24.49
C ILE A 118 15.10 8.91 -25.73
N ASN A 119 14.54 8.11 -26.64
CA ASN A 119 15.20 7.80 -27.92
C ASN A 119 14.96 8.89 -28.97
N SER A 120 15.57 8.73 -30.15
CA SER A 120 15.41 9.67 -31.27
C SER A 120 13.98 9.79 -31.81
N LYS A 121 13.06 8.91 -31.41
CA LYS A 121 11.63 8.93 -31.79
C LYS A 121 10.74 9.54 -30.69
N GLY A 122 11.32 10.13 -29.64
CA GLY A 122 10.53 10.69 -28.53
C GLY A 122 10.00 9.64 -27.53
N VAL A 123 10.39 8.37 -27.66
CA VAL A 123 9.88 7.29 -26.79
C VAL A 123 10.76 7.12 -25.55
N VAL A 124 10.12 7.06 -24.37
CA VAL A 124 10.78 6.79 -23.09
C VAL A 124 11.38 5.38 -23.10
N LEU A 125 12.67 5.27 -22.79
CA LEU A 125 13.38 4.01 -22.73
C LEU A 125 12.96 3.21 -21.49
N ALA A 126 12.75 1.89 -21.64
CA ALA A 126 12.31 0.99 -20.57
C ALA A 126 13.19 1.08 -19.30
N GLN A 127 14.50 1.25 -19.45
CA GLN A 127 15.45 1.45 -18.35
C GLN A 127 15.13 2.65 -17.43
N SER A 128 14.38 3.64 -17.92
CA SER A 128 13.96 4.80 -17.13
C SER A 128 12.72 4.54 -16.28
N ILE A 129 11.92 3.52 -16.62
CA ILE A 129 10.69 3.14 -15.92
C ILE A 129 10.81 1.80 -15.17
N ALA A 130 11.92 1.08 -15.34
CA ALA A 130 12.15 -0.23 -14.71
C ALA A 130 12.51 -0.17 -13.21
N ALA A 131 12.61 1.02 -12.61
CA ALA A 131 12.99 1.17 -11.21
C ALA A 131 12.16 2.26 -10.51
N THR A 132 11.74 1.99 -9.28
CA THR A 132 11.08 2.96 -8.42
C THR A 132 12.07 4.05 -8.01
N ARG A 133 11.80 5.29 -8.41
CA ARG A 133 12.59 6.47 -8.02
C ARG A 133 11.66 7.52 -7.45
N ARG A 134 12.16 8.26 -6.46
CA ARG A 134 11.45 9.41 -5.90
C ARG A 134 11.27 10.48 -6.99
N LEU A 135 10.09 11.08 -7.11
CA LEU A 135 9.86 12.25 -7.95
C LEU A 135 10.62 13.46 -7.38
N SER A 136 11.18 14.30 -8.26
CA SER A 136 11.55 15.68 -7.88
C SER A 136 10.33 16.44 -7.40
N GLU A 137 10.53 17.52 -6.66
CA GLU A 137 9.44 18.37 -6.17
C GLU A 137 8.59 18.91 -7.32
N GLU A 138 9.24 19.43 -8.36
CA GLU A 138 8.58 19.99 -9.54
C GLU A 138 7.82 18.91 -10.33
N SER A 139 8.37 17.70 -10.45
CA SER A 139 7.65 16.59 -11.08
C SER A 139 6.49 16.12 -10.22
N ALA A 140 6.65 16.06 -8.89
CA ALA A 140 5.56 15.69 -7.99
C ALA A 140 4.37 16.66 -8.12
N MET A 141 4.62 17.96 -8.18
CA MET A 141 3.58 18.97 -8.41
C MET A 141 2.80 18.73 -9.72
N PHE A 142 3.49 18.41 -10.81
CA PHE A 142 2.82 18.07 -12.07
C PHE A 142 1.93 16.82 -11.94
N PHE A 143 2.44 15.78 -11.27
CA PHE A 143 1.65 14.56 -11.04
C PHE A 143 0.46 14.83 -10.11
N GLU A 144 0.58 15.71 -9.12
CA GLU A 144 -0.56 16.10 -8.28
C GLU A 144 -1.65 16.81 -9.09
N GLU A 145 -1.28 17.67 -10.06
CA GLU A 145 -2.23 18.40 -10.89
C GLU A 145 -3.11 17.46 -11.74
N ILE A 146 -2.51 16.45 -12.37
CA ILE A 146 -3.25 15.48 -13.20
C ILE A 146 -4.14 14.53 -12.37
N PHE A 147 -4.01 14.53 -11.05
CA PHE A 147 -4.91 13.80 -10.15
C PHE A 147 -6.07 14.65 -9.62
N LYS A 148 -6.06 15.96 -9.85
CA LYS A 148 -7.22 16.79 -9.51
C LYS A 148 -8.43 16.36 -10.35
N PRO A 149 -9.64 16.40 -9.78
CA PRO A 149 -10.85 16.22 -10.56
C PRO A 149 -10.85 17.21 -11.73
N ILE A 150 -11.28 16.77 -12.91
CA ILE A 150 -11.60 17.71 -13.99
C ILE A 150 -12.86 18.43 -13.50
N GLU A 151 -12.69 19.61 -12.91
CA GLU A 151 -13.82 20.52 -12.71
C GLU A 151 -14.37 20.83 -14.10
N ASN A 152 -15.62 20.46 -14.35
CA ASN A 152 -16.39 20.63 -15.58
C ASN A 152 -16.20 19.53 -16.65
N VAL A 153 -16.92 18.44 -16.47
CA VAL A 153 -17.60 17.79 -17.60
C VAL A 153 -19.07 17.70 -17.20
N GLU A 154 -19.87 18.69 -17.62
CA GLU A 154 -21.33 18.54 -17.60
C GLU A 154 -21.71 17.31 -18.44
N PRO A 155 -22.75 16.56 -18.03
CA PRO A 155 -23.17 15.32 -18.69
C PRO A 155 -23.60 15.52 -20.16
#